data_AF-A0A838DW06-F1
#
_entry.id   AF-A0A838DW06-F1
#
_cell.length_a   1.000
_cell.length_b   1.000
_cell.length_c   1.000
_cell.angle_alpha   90.00
_cell.angle_beta   90.00
_cell.angle_gamma   90.00
#
_symmetry.space_group_name_H-M   'P 1'
#
loop_
_entity.id
_entity.type
_entity.pdbx_description
1 polymer ?
#
loop_
_entity_poly.entity_id
_entity_poly.type
_entity_poly.pdbx_seq_one_letter_code
_entity_poly.pdbx_strand_id
1 'polypeptide(L)'
;MLHRHVNLKRVSGRIDSVGVLAIIGLGVVLRLILLGQGWPMNDSDESTMGLMALHIAYRGEHPIFMYGQNYMGSLEPFLGAALFRLFGPSLFTLRLALLALFVLFLVSLFRLTCLLYTKKLALASLVLLSLGSNDMFIRELKADGGVAETLVCGTVLLLLASRLA
;
A
#
# COMPACT_ATOMS: atom_id res chain seq x y z
N MET A 1 -22.86 42.53 18.69
CA MET A 1 -21.53 41.97 18.97
C MET A 1 -21.47 40.54 18.42
N LEU A 2 -20.80 40.38 17.26
CA LEU A 2 -20.27 39.16 16.62
C LEU A 2 -21.19 37.93 16.38
N HIS A 3 -21.85 37.91 15.22
CA HIS A 3 -22.26 36.66 14.56
C HIS A 3 -21.03 35.88 14.07
N ARG A 4 -20.72 34.76 14.72
CA ARG A 4 -19.64 33.83 14.34
C ARG A 4 -20.18 32.93 13.21
N HIS A 5 -19.99 33.33 11.96
CA HIS A 5 -20.24 32.44 10.81
C HIS A 5 -19.23 31.29 10.84
N VAL A 6 -19.61 30.19 11.48
CA VAL A 6 -18.88 28.91 11.39
C VAL A 6 -18.91 28.49 9.92
N ASN A 7 -17.73 28.43 9.30
CA ASN A 7 -17.58 28.09 7.89
C ASN A 7 -17.87 26.59 7.69
N LEU A 8 -19.15 26.27 7.44
CA LEU A 8 -19.67 24.90 7.32
C LEU A 8 -18.93 24.07 6.26
N LYS A 9 -18.39 24.68 5.19
CA LYS A 9 -17.55 24.00 4.19
C LYS A 9 -16.24 23.48 4.79
N ARG A 10 -15.63 24.20 5.74
CA ARG A 10 -14.39 23.80 6.41
C ARG A 10 -14.62 22.66 7.41
N VAL A 11 -15.79 22.64 8.06
CA VAL A 11 -16.18 21.58 9.01
C VAL A 11 -16.54 20.29 8.26
N SER A 12 -17.30 20.38 7.17
CA SER A 12 -17.60 19.24 6.29
C SER A 12 -16.32 18.65 5.69
N GLY A 13 -15.40 19.48 5.19
CA GLY A 13 -14.10 19.02 4.70
C GLY A 13 -13.28 18.26 5.76
N ARG A 14 -13.32 18.72 7.03
CA ARG A 14 -12.60 18.07 8.15
C ARG A 14 -13.21 16.73 8.56
N ILE A 15 -14.54 16.63 8.60
CA ILE A 15 -15.26 15.37 8.90
C ILE A 15 -14.94 14.33 7.83
N ASP A 16 -14.91 14.75 6.57
CA ASP A 16 -14.60 13.84 5.47
C ASP A 16 -13.15 13.35 5.50
N SER A 17 -12.19 14.21 5.88
CA SER A 17 -10.79 13.80 6.07
C SER A 17 -10.64 12.78 7.20
N VAL A 18 -11.39 12.95 8.30
CA VAL A 18 -11.39 11.97 9.40
C VAL A 18 -11.98 10.64 8.94
N GLY A 19 -13.06 10.66 8.15
CA GLY A 19 -13.65 9.45 7.58
C GLY A 19 -12.68 8.69 6.68
N VAL A 20 -11.97 9.38 5.78
CA VAL A 20 -10.94 8.77 4.92
C VAL A 20 -9.82 8.15 5.74
N LEU A 21 -9.29 8.87 6.74
CA LEU A 21 -8.25 8.35 7.63
C LEU A 21 -8.73 7.13 8.42
N ALA A 22 -9.99 7.14 8.89
CA ALA A 22 -10.56 6.03 9.64
C ALA A 22 -10.69 4.77 8.77
N ILE A 23 -11.13 4.91 7.51
CA ILE A 23 -11.25 3.77 6.58
C ILE A 23 -9.87 3.18 6.26
N ILE A 24 -8.91 4.02 5.88
CA ILE A 24 -7.53 3.57 5.60
C ILE A 24 -6.93 2.94 6.87
N GLY A 25 -7.10 3.59 8.02
CA GLY A 25 -6.62 3.10 9.31
C GLY A 25 -7.19 1.73 9.66
N LEU A 26 -8.49 1.51 9.42
CA LEU A 26 -9.12 0.20 9.62
C LEU A 26 -8.52 -0.87 8.71
N GLY A 27 -8.34 -0.57 7.41
CA GLY A 27 -7.70 -1.49 6.46
C GLY A 27 -6.25 -1.83 6.83
N VAL A 28 -5.52 -0.87 7.38
CA VAL A 28 -4.15 -1.05 7.88
C VAL A 28 -4.13 -1.90 9.13
N VAL A 29 -4.98 -1.61 10.12
CA VAL A 29 -5.07 -2.39 11.37
C VAL A 29 -5.43 -3.83 11.08
N LEU A 30 -6.40 -4.07 10.20
CA LEU A 30 -6.77 -5.43 9.78
C LEU A 30 -5.57 -6.18 9.20
N ARG A 31 -4.83 -5.55 8.29
CA ARG A 31 -3.62 -6.15 7.68
C ARG A 31 -2.53 -6.39 8.71
N LEU A 32 -2.29 -5.45 9.65
CA LEU A 32 -1.33 -5.65 10.74
C LEU A 32 -1.69 -6.85 11.63
N ILE A 33 -2.98 -7.05 11.92
CA ILE A 33 -3.44 -8.22 12.67
C ILE A 33 -3.14 -9.50 11.89
N LEU A 34 -3.47 -9.54 10.59
CA LEU A 34 -3.19 -10.71 9.73
C LEU A 34 -1.69 -11.01 9.66
N LEU A 35 -0.86 -9.98 9.48
CA LEU A 35 0.59 -10.12 9.48
C LEU A 35 1.12 -10.65 10.83
N GLY A 36 0.59 -10.14 11.95
CA GLY A 36 0.95 -10.61 13.29
C GLY A 36 0.54 -12.06 13.56
N GLN A 37 -0.47 -12.56 12.84
CA GLN A 37 -0.91 -13.97 12.85
C GLN A 37 -0.12 -14.86 11.88
N GLY A 38 0.84 -14.31 11.13
CA GLY A 38 1.59 -15.05 10.12
C GLY A 38 0.77 -15.39 8.87
N TRP A 39 -0.32 -14.68 8.61
CA TRP A 39 -1.19 -14.89 7.44
C TRP A 39 -0.83 -13.92 6.30
N PRO A 40 -0.89 -14.34 5.03
CA PRO A 40 -1.07 -15.72 4.57
C PRO A 40 0.17 -16.57 4.82
N MET A 41 0.07 -17.88 4.62
CA MET A 41 1.25 -18.76 4.69
C MET A 41 2.26 -18.36 3.60
N ASN A 42 3.53 -18.29 3.95
CA ASN A 42 4.60 -17.98 2.99
C ASN A 42 4.92 -19.18 2.11
N ASP A 43 5.56 -18.92 0.97
CA ASP A 43 6.06 -19.94 0.06
C ASP A 43 7.50 -19.64 -0.41
N SER A 44 7.95 -20.37 -1.43
CA SER A 44 9.30 -20.23 -1.98
C SER A 44 9.56 -18.87 -2.63
N ASP A 45 8.54 -18.27 -3.24
CA ASP A 45 8.67 -17.04 -4.01
C ASP A 45 8.86 -15.87 -3.04
N GLU A 46 8.02 -15.81 -2.01
CA GLU A 46 8.17 -14.83 -0.93
C GLU A 46 9.47 -15.01 -0.12
N SER A 47 9.89 -16.26 0.08
CA SER A 47 11.18 -16.54 0.73
C SER A 47 12.36 -16.03 -0.11
N THR A 48 12.26 -16.08 -1.44
CA THR A 48 13.25 -15.52 -2.36
C THR A 48 13.31 -14.01 -2.24
N MET A 49 12.16 -13.32 -2.15
CA MET A 49 12.13 -11.87 -1.91
C MET A 49 12.76 -11.49 -0.56
N GLY A 50 12.49 -12.27 0.50
CA GLY A 50 13.12 -12.08 1.80
C GLY A 50 14.65 -12.26 1.77
N LEU A 51 15.14 -13.27 1.02
CA LEU A 51 16.57 -13.51 0.83
C LEU A 51 17.24 -12.38 0.03
N MET A 52 16.59 -11.88 -1.02
CA MET A 52 17.04 -10.70 -1.74
C MET A 52 17.12 -9.48 -0.82
N ALA A 53 16.10 -9.24 0.01
CA ALA A 53 16.10 -8.12 0.96
C ALA A 53 17.26 -8.22 1.97
N LEU A 54 17.63 -9.43 2.42
CA LEU A 54 18.82 -9.65 3.25
C LEU A 54 20.10 -9.30 2.50
N HIS A 55 20.25 -9.74 1.25
CA HIS A 55 21.42 -9.46 0.43
C HIS A 55 21.58 -7.96 0.15
N ILE A 56 20.49 -7.27 -0.16
CA ILE A 56 20.50 -5.82 -0.34
C ILE A 56 20.89 -5.11 0.97
N ALA A 57 20.25 -5.47 2.10
CA ALA A 57 20.43 -4.78 3.38
C ALA A 57 21.82 -4.99 4.01
N TYR A 58 22.41 -6.17 3.83
CA TYR A 58 23.60 -6.59 4.57
C TYR A 58 24.81 -6.95 3.70
N ARG A 59 24.64 -7.08 2.38
CA ARG A 59 25.73 -7.36 1.44
C ARG A 59 25.91 -6.28 0.37
N GLY A 60 25.01 -5.28 0.30
CA GLY A 60 25.09 -4.20 -0.67
C GLY A 60 24.83 -4.68 -2.10
N GLU A 61 24.08 -5.76 -2.27
CA GLU A 61 23.69 -6.25 -3.59
C GLU A 61 22.61 -5.34 -4.21
N HIS A 62 22.64 -5.21 -5.53
CA HIS A 62 21.70 -4.38 -6.31
C HIS A 62 21.05 -5.20 -7.43
N PRO A 63 20.23 -6.22 -7.11
CA PRO A 63 19.55 -7.00 -8.11
C PRO A 63 18.52 -6.14 -8.85
N ILE A 64 18.48 -6.27 -10.17
CA ILE A 64 17.46 -5.59 -11.01
C ILE A 64 16.18 -6.44 -11.06
N PHE A 65 16.34 -7.76 -11.14
CA PHE A 65 15.25 -8.71 -11.20
C PHE A 65 15.26 -9.66 -10.00
N MET A 66 14.11 -10.29 -9.74
CA MET A 66 13.98 -11.38 -8.79
C MET A 66 14.96 -12.51 -9.11
N TYR A 67 15.59 -13.09 -8.08
CA TYR A 67 16.51 -14.20 -8.32
C TYR A 67 15.81 -15.38 -9.02
N GLY A 68 16.45 -15.90 -10.07
CA GLY A 68 15.90 -16.99 -10.88
C GLY A 68 14.88 -16.54 -11.93
N GLN A 69 14.52 -15.26 -12.00
CA GLN A 69 13.59 -14.73 -13.00
C GLN A 69 14.12 -13.47 -13.66
N ASN A 70 13.89 -13.32 -14.97
CA ASN A 70 14.39 -12.20 -15.76
C ASN A 70 13.29 -11.19 -16.14
N TYR A 71 12.16 -11.18 -15.42
CA TYR A 71 11.00 -10.35 -15.74
C TYR A 71 10.37 -9.65 -14.54
N MET A 72 10.54 -10.20 -13.33
CA MET A 72 9.98 -9.62 -12.11
C MET A 72 10.98 -8.62 -11.49
N GLY A 73 10.53 -7.40 -11.20
CA GLY A 73 11.37 -6.37 -10.60
C GLY A 73 11.74 -6.64 -9.13
N SER A 74 12.66 -5.85 -8.59
CA SER A 74 13.20 -5.99 -7.22
C SER A 74 12.71 -4.92 -6.22
N LEU A 75 11.62 -4.21 -6.53
CA LEU A 75 11.14 -3.11 -5.68
C LEU A 75 10.76 -3.58 -4.27
N GLU A 76 10.01 -4.68 -4.14
CA GLU A 76 9.62 -5.21 -2.82
C GLU A 76 10.85 -5.59 -1.98
N PRO A 77 11.87 -6.33 -2.50
CA PRO A 77 13.13 -6.54 -1.78
C PRO A 77 13.85 -5.27 -1.36
N PHE A 78 13.87 -4.22 -2.18
CA PHE A 78 14.53 -2.95 -1.81
C PHE A 78 13.81 -2.25 -0.65
N LEU A 79 12.47 -2.21 -0.67
CA LEU A 79 11.69 -1.67 0.43
C LEU A 79 11.84 -2.53 1.69
N GLY A 80 11.79 -3.86 1.54
CA GLY A 80 12.04 -4.83 2.60
C GLY A 80 13.43 -4.66 3.21
N ALA A 81 14.47 -4.44 2.41
CA ALA A 81 15.83 -4.22 2.87
C ALA A 81 15.95 -2.97 3.74
N ALA A 82 15.30 -1.87 3.33
CA ALA A 82 15.25 -0.65 4.14
C ALA A 82 14.58 -0.90 5.50
N LEU A 83 13.48 -1.66 5.52
CA LEU A 83 12.78 -1.99 6.77
C LEU A 83 13.55 -3.03 7.62
N PHE A 84 14.28 -3.96 7.01
CA PHE A 84 15.15 -4.91 7.72
C PHE A 84 16.24 -4.19 8.50
N ARG A 85 16.76 -3.07 7.99
CA ARG A 85 17.74 -2.24 8.71
C ARG A 85 17.15 -1.55 9.94
N LEU A 86 15.84 -1.30 9.96
CA LEU A 86 15.15 -0.58 11.03
C LEU A 86 14.57 -1.52 12.10
N PHE A 87 13.96 -2.62 11.68
CA PHE A 87 13.19 -3.52 12.55
C PHE A 87 13.76 -4.94 12.63
N GLY A 88 14.84 -5.23 11.90
CA GLY A 88 15.41 -6.56 11.79
C GLY A 88 14.72 -7.44 10.74
N PRO A 89 15.40 -8.51 10.28
CA PRO A 89 14.86 -9.41 9.27
C PRO A 89 13.77 -10.31 9.85
N SER A 90 12.58 -10.22 9.29
CA SER A 90 11.47 -11.12 9.57
C SER A 90 10.47 -11.09 8.43
N LEU A 91 9.63 -12.12 8.31
CA LEU A 91 8.53 -12.12 7.35
C LEU A 91 7.57 -10.95 7.59
N PHE A 92 7.28 -10.65 8.86
CA PHE A 92 6.46 -9.51 9.23
C PHE A 92 7.06 -8.19 8.71
N THR A 93 8.36 -7.97 8.94
CA THR A 93 9.06 -6.75 8.48
C THR A 93 9.06 -6.64 6.96
N LEU A 94 9.21 -7.76 6.24
CA LEU A 94 9.14 -7.77 4.78
C LEU A 94 7.75 -7.33 4.33
N ARG A 95 6.70 -7.90 4.92
CA ARG A 95 5.32 -7.60 4.58
C ARG A 95 4.85 -6.20 4.94
N LEU A 96 5.51 -5.53 5.90
CA LEU A 96 5.30 -4.10 6.16
C LEU A 96 5.62 -3.22 4.93
N ALA A 97 6.55 -3.65 4.08
CA ALA A 97 6.84 -2.94 2.82
C ALA A 97 5.62 -2.92 1.90
N LEU A 98 4.92 -4.06 1.79
CA LEU A 98 3.71 -4.17 0.96
C LEU A 98 2.55 -3.39 1.57
N LEU A 99 2.46 -3.36 2.90
CA LEU A 99 1.48 -2.54 3.60
C LEU A 99 1.66 -1.04 3.29
N ALA A 100 2.91 -0.57 3.17
CA ALA A 100 3.19 0.81 2.77
C ALA A 100 2.72 1.08 1.33
N LEU A 101 2.98 0.15 0.40
CA LEU A 101 2.47 0.23 -0.97
C LEU A 101 0.94 0.24 -1.02
N PHE A 102 0.29 -0.62 -0.23
CA PHE A 102 -1.17 -0.66 -0.11
C PHE A 102 -1.77 0.68 0.34
N VAL A 103 -1.18 1.31 1.37
CA VAL A 103 -1.64 2.64 1.82
C VAL A 103 -1.46 3.68 0.72
N LEU A 104 -0.32 3.67 0.02
CA LEU A 104 -0.06 4.57 -1.09
C LEU A 104 -1.05 4.37 -2.24
N PHE A 105 -1.42 3.12 -2.54
CA PHE A 105 -2.46 2.77 -3.50
C PHE A 105 -3.81 3.37 -3.10
N LEU A 106 -4.28 3.13 -1.87
CA LEU A 106 -5.58 3.66 -1.41
C LEU A 106 -5.64 5.20 -1.46
N VAL A 107 -4.56 5.87 -1.04
CA VAL A 107 -4.49 7.34 -1.07
C VAL A 107 -4.50 7.85 -2.52
N SER A 108 -3.74 7.21 -3.41
CA SER A 108 -3.67 7.59 -4.82
C SER A 108 -5.01 7.35 -5.52
N LEU A 109 -5.63 6.19 -5.27
CA LEU A 109 -6.93 5.85 -5.81
C LEU A 109 -8.01 6.82 -5.34
N PHE A 110 -8.06 7.15 -4.04
CA PHE A 110 -9.03 8.11 -3.51
C PHE A 110 -8.92 9.47 -4.19
N ARG A 111 -7.69 9.96 -4.39
CA ARG A 111 -7.42 11.21 -5.12
C ARG A 111 -7.87 11.11 -6.58
N LEU A 112 -7.59 9.99 -7.24
CA LEU A 112 -7.95 9.75 -8.65
C LEU A 112 -9.47 9.74 -8.82
N THR A 113 -10.18 8.99 -8.00
CA THR A 113 -11.64 8.90 -8.08
C THR A 113 -12.32 10.23 -7.71
N CYS A 114 -11.75 11.00 -6.78
CA CYS A 114 -12.23 12.35 -6.50
C CYS A 114 -12.02 13.32 -7.68
N LEU A 115 -10.95 13.13 -8.47
CA LEU A 115 -10.65 13.95 -9.63
C LEU A 115 -11.56 13.62 -10.81
N LEU A 116 -11.79 12.32 -11.07
CA LEU A 116 -12.53 11.85 -12.24
C LEU A 116 -14.05 11.78 -12.02
N TYR A 117 -14.49 11.62 -10.78
CA TYR A 117 -15.89 11.35 -10.45
C TYR A 117 -16.37 12.17 -9.24
N THR A 118 -17.03 11.52 -8.28
CA THR A 118 -17.59 12.16 -7.09
C THR A 118 -16.91 11.65 -5.82
N LYS A 119 -16.90 12.50 -4.80
CA LYS A 119 -16.36 12.15 -3.47
C LYS A 119 -17.07 10.94 -2.83
N LYS A 120 -18.38 10.80 -3.05
CA LYS A 120 -19.16 9.66 -2.55
C LYS A 120 -18.68 8.35 -3.17
N LEU A 121 -18.44 8.35 -4.48
CA LEU A 121 -17.88 7.18 -5.17
C LEU A 121 -16.47 6.87 -4.66
N ALA A 122 -15.62 7.88 -4.48
CA ALA A 122 -14.27 7.70 -3.94
C ALA A 122 -14.29 7.06 -2.54
N LEU A 123 -15.20 7.48 -1.66
CA LEU A 123 -15.39 6.86 -0.34
C LEU A 123 -15.90 5.43 -0.45
N ALA A 124 -16.86 5.15 -1.35
CA ALA A 124 -17.36 3.81 -1.57
C ALA A 124 -16.26 2.86 -2.09
N SER A 125 -15.46 3.30 -3.07
CA SER A 125 -14.30 2.56 -3.55
C SER A 125 -13.26 2.31 -2.46
N LEU A 126 -13.01 3.31 -1.59
CA LEU A 126 -12.08 3.18 -0.48
C LEU A 126 -12.56 2.13 0.54
N VAL A 127 -13.84 2.13 0.91
CA VAL A 127 -14.41 1.10 1.80
C VAL A 127 -14.29 -0.28 1.18
N LEU A 128 -14.69 -0.42 -0.09
CA LEU A 128 -14.68 -1.68 -0.80
C LEU A 128 -13.27 -2.29 -0.88
N LEU A 129 -12.27 -1.48 -1.28
CA LEU A 129 -10.90 -1.94 -1.47
C LEU A 129 -10.09 -2.00 -0.17
N SER A 130 -10.51 -1.28 0.87
CA SER A 130 -9.92 -1.42 2.20
C SER A 130 -10.26 -2.78 2.82
N LEU A 131 -11.50 -3.25 2.64
CA LEU A 131 -11.99 -4.50 3.22
C LEU A 131 -11.74 -5.71 2.33
N GLY A 132 -11.75 -5.56 1.00
CA GLY A 132 -11.30 -6.58 0.06
C GLY A 132 -11.98 -7.95 0.13
N SER A 133 -11.51 -8.86 -0.73
CA SER A 133 -11.78 -10.30 -0.62
C SER A 133 -10.54 -11.03 -0.07
N ASN A 134 -10.71 -12.31 0.30
CA ASN A 134 -9.60 -13.14 0.75
C ASN A 134 -8.45 -13.19 -0.28
N ASP A 135 -8.76 -13.36 -1.56
CA ASP A 135 -7.76 -13.37 -2.64
C ASP A 135 -7.02 -12.03 -2.77
N MET A 136 -7.71 -10.92 -2.53
CA MET A 136 -7.11 -9.60 -2.57
C MET A 136 -6.12 -9.43 -1.42
N PHE A 137 -6.48 -9.87 -0.22
CA PHE A 137 -5.57 -9.85 0.93
C PHE A 137 -4.31 -10.68 0.69
N ILE A 138 -4.44 -11.89 0.11
CA ILE A 138 -3.27 -12.73 -0.20
C ILE A 138 -2.34 -11.97 -1.14
N ARG A 139 -2.89 -11.42 -2.22
CA ARG A 139 -2.13 -10.71 -3.26
C ARG A 139 -1.48 -9.41 -2.80
N GLU A 140 -2.03 -8.76 -1.78
CA GLU A 140 -1.49 -7.51 -1.25
C GLU A 140 -0.54 -7.71 -0.06
N LEU A 141 -0.66 -8.82 0.67
CA LEU A 141 0.16 -9.08 1.87
C LEU A 141 1.36 -9.96 1.61
N LYS A 142 1.37 -10.73 0.52
CA LYS A 142 2.44 -11.65 0.18
C LYS A 142 3.44 -10.99 -0.77
N ALA A 143 4.72 -11.07 -0.42
CA ALA A 143 5.80 -10.49 -1.23
C ALA A 143 6.16 -11.40 -2.41
N ASP A 144 5.29 -11.49 -3.42
CA ASP A 144 5.53 -12.31 -4.62
C ASP A 144 6.05 -11.48 -5.81
N GLY A 145 6.13 -10.15 -5.66
CA GLY A 145 6.46 -9.24 -6.73
C GLY A 145 5.32 -8.94 -7.69
N GLY A 146 5.29 -7.70 -8.16
CA GLY A 146 4.47 -7.22 -9.27
C GLY A 146 3.06 -6.76 -8.88
N VAL A 147 2.39 -7.35 -7.89
CA VAL A 147 0.98 -7.02 -7.62
C VAL A 147 0.82 -5.67 -6.92
N ALA A 148 1.48 -5.50 -5.77
CA ALA A 148 1.37 -4.27 -4.99
C ALA A 148 1.93 -3.07 -5.76
N GLU A 149 3.02 -3.27 -6.50
CA GLU A 149 3.62 -2.24 -7.36
C GLU A 149 2.70 -1.89 -8.52
N THR A 150 2.05 -2.86 -9.17
CA THR A 150 1.13 -2.58 -10.28
C THR A 150 -0.06 -1.75 -9.82
N LEU A 151 -0.62 -2.03 -8.64
CA LEU A 151 -1.72 -1.24 -8.09
C LEU A 151 -1.31 0.21 -7.84
N VAL A 152 -0.15 0.43 -7.21
CA VAL A 152 0.37 1.79 -6.93
C VAL A 152 0.76 2.49 -8.23
N CYS A 153 1.64 1.90 -9.03
CA CYS A 153 2.17 2.51 -10.24
C CYS A 153 1.05 2.78 -11.24
N GLY A 154 0.11 1.84 -11.45
CA GLY A 154 -1.04 2.05 -12.33
C GLY A 154 -1.90 3.23 -11.90
N THR A 155 -2.26 3.32 -10.61
CA THR A 155 -3.08 4.44 -10.11
C THR A 155 -2.34 5.79 -10.12
N VAL A 156 -1.06 5.80 -9.79
CA VAL A 156 -0.22 7.00 -9.86
C VAL A 156 -0.02 7.46 -11.31
N LEU A 157 0.21 6.55 -12.25
CA LEU A 157 0.33 6.88 -13.67
C LEU A 157 -0.96 7.52 -14.19
N LEU A 158 -2.14 6.98 -13.83
CA LEU A 158 -3.42 7.58 -14.22
C LEU A 158 -3.61 8.97 -13.60
N LEU A 159 -3.20 9.17 -12.34
CA LEU A 159 -3.19 10.49 -11.72
C LEU A 159 -2.30 11.47 -12.47
N LEU A 160 -1.09 11.07 -12.85
CA LEU A 160 -0.16 11.93 -13.59
C LEU A 160 -0.71 12.23 -14.99
N ALA A 161 -1.27 11.24 -15.68
CA ALA A 161 -1.89 11.41 -16.99
C ALA A 161 -3.06 12.43 -16.93
N SER A 162 -3.90 12.35 -15.90
CA SER A 162 -5.01 13.29 -15.71
C SER A 162 -4.58 14.75 -15.42
N ARG A 163 -3.30 14.99 -15.14
CA ARG A 163 -2.72 16.33 -14.93
C ARG A 163 -2.08 16.92 -16.18
N LEU A 164 -1.87 16.10 -17.20
CA LEU A 164 -1.28 16.52 -18.48
C LEU A 164 -2.34 17.00 -19.50
N ALA A 165 -3.61 16.66 -19.27
CA ALA A 165 -4.77 17.12 -20.04
C ALA A 165 -5.30 18.46 -19.49
#